data_AF-A0A661NDR6-F1
#
_entry.id   AF-A0A661NDR6-F1
#
_cell.length_a   1.000
_cell.length_b   1.000
_cell.length_c   1.000
_cell.angle_alpha   90.00
_cell.angle_beta   90.00
_cell.angle_gamma   90.00
#
_symmetry.space_group_name_H-M   'P 1'
#
loop_
_entity.id
_entity.type
_entity.pdbx_description
1 polymer ?
#
loop_
_entity_poly.entity_id
_entity_poly.type
_entity_poly.pdbx_seq_one_letter_code
_entity_poly.pdbx_strand_id
1 'polypeptide(L)'
;MLRLVTLSVLTISSLALLSGCDRSESTPAPAPAAEATEAVPGSGPRYSPFVVEVTGTDLPFEHITFKDVGISVAPDDQEFIYETIAQSLSAALGADQGMSLEARVLYSEDAADPAHHRACAARHVYVDVWHSAESLKWGYSLWSGCGEDDQFAWREFAATSPDPASVDPLTRDIAAHLGRALATGCFTRNC
;
A
#
# COMPACT_ATOMS: atom_id res chain seq x y z
N MET A 1 29.41 2.81 -59.00
CA MET A 1 30.41 1.79 -59.34
C MET A 1 31.63 1.98 -58.45
N LEU A 2 31.87 1.11 -57.46
CA LEU A 2 33.16 0.47 -57.23
C LEU A 2 32.97 -0.64 -56.18
N ARG A 3 33.18 -1.89 -56.63
CA ARG A 3 33.28 -3.09 -55.80
C ARG A 3 34.69 -3.13 -55.21
N LEU A 4 34.83 -3.49 -53.93
CA LEU A 4 35.98 -4.25 -53.48
C LEU A 4 35.48 -5.42 -52.61
N VAL A 5 35.75 -6.60 -53.14
CA VAL A 5 35.67 -7.95 -52.57
C VAL A 5 37.11 -8.33 -52.19
N THR A 6 37.27 -9.38 -51.36
CA THR A 6 38.48 -10.17 -50.98
C THR A 6 39.16 -9.80 -49.66
N LEU A 7 39.61 -10.72 -48.82
CA LEU A 7 39.45 -12.18 -48.67
C LEU A 7 39.97 -12.55 -47.26
N SER A 8 39.41 -13.61 -46.67
CA SER A 8 39.73 -14.19 -45.36
C SER A 8 41.14 -14.76 -45.22
N VAL A 9 41.71 -14.73 -44.01
CA VAL A 9 42.63 -15.77 -43.50
C VAL A 9 42.28 -16.08 -42.05
N LEU A 10 42.03 -17.37 -41.80
CA LEU A 10 41.85 -17.98 -40.49
C LEU A 10 43.17 -18.00 -39.70
N THR A 11 43.12 -17.63 -38.43
CA THR A 11 44.00 -18.21 -37.41
C THR A 11 43.16 -18.68 -36.24
N ILE A 12 43.06 -20.01 -36.14
CA ILE A 12 42.51 -20.74 -35.00
C ILE A 12 43.59 -20.71 -33.92
N SER A 13 43.26 -20.21 -32.73
CA SER A 13 44.01 -20.51 -31.51
C SER A 13 43.01 -20.82 -30.42
N SER A 14 42.85 -22.12 -30.19
CA SER A 14 42.13 -22.69 -29.07
C SER A 14 42.92 -22.41 -27.79
N LEU A 15 42.32 -21.64 -26.87
CA LEU A 15 42.58 -21.76 -25.44
C LEU A 15 41.27 -22.18 -24.77
N ALA A 16 41.17 -23.46 -24.45
CA ALA A 16 40.34 -23.92 -23.36
C ALA A 16 41.07 -23.60 -22.06
N LEU A 17 40.35 -23.14 -21.03
CA LEU A 17 40.44 -23.60 -19.63
C LEU A 17 39.44 -22.80 -18.77
N LEU A 18 38.44 -23.55 -18.27
CA LEU A 18 37.92 -23.56 -16.90
C LEU A 18 37.09 -22.38 -16.36
N SER A 19 35.85 -22.75 -16.05
CA SER A 19 35.17 -22.54 -14.76
C SER A 19 34.86 -21.12 -14.32
N GLY A 20 33.56 -20.80 -14.37
CA GLY A 20 32.97 -19.71 -13.62
C GLY A 20 31.68 -19.22 -14.26
N CYS A 21 30.62 -20.03 -14.24
CA CYS A 21 29.28 -19.52 -14.42
C CYS A 21 28.90 -18.72 -13.16
N ASP A 22 29.47 -17.53 -12.98
CA ASP A 22 28.95 -16.57 -12.03
C ASP A 22 27.85 -15.77 -12.74
N ARG A 23 26.75 -16.47 -13.03
CA ARG A 23 25.49 -15.83 -13.32
C ARG A 23 25.07 -15.25 -11.98
N SER A 24 25.44 -14.00 -11.74
CA SER A 24 24.93 -13.19 -10.64
C SER A 24 23.44 -13.02 -10.88
N GLU A 25 22.69 -14.04 -10.51
CA GLU A 25 21.27 -14.03 -10.30
C GLU A 25 21.08 -13.05 -9.15
N SER A 26 20.84 -11.77 -9.47
CA SER A 26 20.28 -10.84 -8.51
C SER A 26 18.88 -11.32 -8.19
N THR A 27 18.81 -12.31 -7.29
CA THR A 27 17.65 -12.53 -6.43
C THR A 27 17.28 -11.15 -5.89
N PRO A 28 16.07 -10.64 -6.15
CA PRO A 28 15.58 -9.50 -5.40
C PRO A 28 15.70 -9.91 -3.93
N ALA A 29 16.46 -9.14 -3.14
CA ALA A 29 16.42 -9.31 -1.71
C ALA A 29 14.93 -9.37 -1.32
N PRO A 30 14.47 -10.37 -0.56
CA PRO A 30 13.11 -10.35 -0.05
C PRO A 30 12.93 -8.98 0.59
N ALA A 31 11.90 -8.25 0.16
CA ALA A 31 11.47 -7.04 0.86
C ALA A 31 11.48 -7.40 2.36
N PRO A 32 12.02 -6.53 3.24
CA PRO A 32 11.96 -6.81 4.66
C PRO A 32 10.50 -7.17 4.95
N ALA A 33 10.28 -8.40 5.40
CA ALA A 33 8.99 -8.80 5.94
C ALA A 33 8.62 -7.65 6.86
N ALA A 34 7.49 -7.00 6.60
CA ALA A 34 7.02 -5.90 7.41
C ALA A 34 7.06 -6.41 8.85
N GLU A 35 8.12 -6.01 9.58
CA GLU A 35 8.17 -6.21 11.02
C GLU A 35 7.02 -5.37 11.49
N ALA A 36 5.91 -6.07 11.75
CA ALA A 36 4.82 -5.56 12.53
C ALA A 36 5.48 -4.93 13.75
N THR A 37 5.52 -3.59 13.78
CA THR A 37 5.89 -2.80 14.94
C THR A 37 5.27 -3.52 16.13
N GLU A 38 6.09 -4.01 17.07
CA GLU A 38 5.63 -4.85 18.17
C GLU A 38 4.41 -4.21 18.82
N ALA A 39 3.24 -4.81 18.59
CA ALA A 39 2.02 -4.39 19.24
C ALA A 39 2.26 -4.48 20.75
N VAL A 40 1.90 -3.42 21.49
CA VAL A 40 1.93 -3.45 22.96
C VAL A 40 1.16 -4.69 23.42
N PRO A 41 1.78 -5.64 24.15
CA PRO A 41 1.12 -6.87 24.55
C PRO A 41 -0.12 -6.58 25.38
N GLY A 42 -1.31 -6.96 24.88
CA GLY A 42 -2.57 -6.94 25.63
C GLY A 42 -3.68 -6.02 25.09
N SER A 43 -3.40 -5.11 24.15
CA SER A 43 -4.46 -4.45 23.38
C SER A 43 -4.66 -5.20 22.08
N GLY A 44 -5.81 -5.84 21.89
CA GLY A 44 -6.18 -6.41 20.59
C GLY A 44 -6.15 -5.39 19.46
N PRO A 45 -6.33 -5.82 18.20
CA PRO A 45 -6.35 -4.90 17.07
C PRO A 45 -7.42 -3.81 17.28
N ARG A 46 -7.04 -2.55 17.02
CA ARG A 46 -7.96 -1.41 17.09
C ARG A 46 -8.46 -1.08 15.70
N TYR A 47 -9.76 -0.86 15.57
CA TYR A 47 -10.40 -0.56 14.29
C TYR A 47 -11.08 0.80 14.36
N SER A 48 -10.99 1.54 13.27
CA SER A 48 -11.68 2.82 13.12
C SER A 48 -13.19 2.60 12.96
N PRO A 49 -14.05 3.39 13.63
CA PRO A 49 -15.48 3.41 13.35
C PRO A 49 -15.83 4.16 12.05
N PHE A 50 -14.85 4.82 11.41
CA PHE A 50 -15.05 5.57 10.17
C PHE A 50 -14.77 4.69 8.96
N VAL A 51 -15.75 4.63 8.05
CA VAL A 51 -15.70 3.88 6.79
C VAL A 51 -15.81 4.86 5.63
N VAL A 52 -14.96 4.73 4.62
CA VAL A 52 -15.15 5.46 3.37
C VAL A 52 -15.98 4.60 2.43
N GLU A 53 -17.21 5.03 2.15
CA GLU A 53 -18.04 4.45 1.10
C GLU A 53 -17.64 5.08 -0.24
N VAL A 54 -17.47 4.25 -1.26
CA VAL A 54 -17.05 4.65 -2.59
C VAL A 54 -18.07 4.18 -3.62
N THR A 55 -18.56 5.10 -4.43
CA THR A 55 -19.46 4.85 -5.54
C THR A 55 -18.81 5.23 -6.87
N GLY A 56 -19.04 4.40 -7.88
CA GLY A 56 -18.48 4.51 -9.21
C GLY A 56 -18.96 3.36 -10.10
N THR A 57 -18.57 3.38 -11.36
CA THR A 57 -18.96 2.32 -12.31
C THR A 57 -17.99 1.15 -12.21
N ASP A 58 -18.51 -0.08 -12.11
CA ASP A 58 -17.76 -1.35 -12.14
C ASP A 58 -16.59 -1.46 -11.13
N LEU A 59 -16.74 -0.85 -9.95
CA LEU A 59 -15.71 -0.94 -8.91
C LEU A 59 -15.63 -2.34 -8.29
N PRO A 60 -14.41 -2.86 -8.04
CA PRO A 60 -14.21 -4.12 -7.33
C PRO A 60 -14.41 -4.00 -5.83
N PHE A 61 -14.57 -2.78 -5.30
CA PHE A 61 -14.87 -2.49 -3.90
C PHE A 61 -15.85 -1.33 -3.76
N GLU A 62 -16.54 -1.28 -2.63
CA GLU A 62 -17.51 -0.22 -2.28
C GLU A 62 -17.21 0.45 -0.95
N HIS A 63 -16.36 -0.18 -0.13
CA HIS A 63 -16.03 0.29 1.21
C HIS A 63 -14.52 0.29 1.38
N ILE A 64 -14.04 1.17 2.26
CA ILE A 64 -12.67 1.19 2.77
C ILE A 64 -12.74 1.33 4.29
N THR A 65 -12.17 0.37 5.02
CA THR A 65 -12.03 0.45 6.49
C THR A 65 -10.58 0.53 6.92
N PHE A 66 -10.36 0.92 8.18
CA PHE A 66 -9.04 1.16 8.73
C PHE A 66 -8.82 0.33 9.99
N LYS A 67 -7.65 -0.29 10.10
CA LYS A 67 -7.12 -0.84 11.34
C LYS A 67 -5.91 -0.04 11.77
N ASP A 68 -5.91 0.35 13.03
CA ASP A 68 -4.76 0.88 13.69
C ASP A 68 -3.82 -0.28 14.09
N VAL A 69 -2.64 -0.29 13.49
CA VAL A 69 -1.56 -1.25 13.78
C VAL A 69 -0.39 -0.61 14.53
N GLY A 70 -0.51 0.63 15.00
CA GLY A 70 0.56 1.31 15.73
C GLY A 70 0.56 2.83 15.63
N ILE A 71 -0.60 3.50 15.66
CA ILE A 71 -0.70 4.95 15.75
C ILE A 71 -0.32 5.38 17.17
N SER A 72 0.81 6.08 17.26
CA SER A 72 1.36 6.62 18.50
C SER A 72 0.84 8.04 18.74
N VAL A 73 -0.41 8.15 19.20
CA VAL A 73 -1.06 9.41 19.62
C VAL A 73 -1.77 9.23 20.97
N ALA A 74 -2.12 10.33 21.65
CA ALA A 74 -2.86 10.23 22.90
C ALA A 74 -4.22 9.55 22.67
N PRO A 75 -4.73 8.72 23.60
CA PRO A 75 -6.00 8.01 23.42
C PRO A 75 -7.18 8.92 23.06
N ASP A 76 -7.25 10.10 23.68
CA ASP A 76 -8.32 11.08 23.46
C ASP A 76 -8.28 11.69 22.05
N ASP A 77 -7.14 11.62 21.37
CA ASP A 77 -6.97 12.13 20.00
C ASP A 77 -7.22 11.06 18.93
N GLN A 78 -7.28 9.77 19.30
CA GLN A 78 -7.32 8.67 18.32
C GLN A 78 -8.55 8.73 17.41
N GLU A 79 -9.72 8.96 17.98
CA GLU A 79 -10.98 9.05 17.20
C GLU A 79 -10.91 10.22 16.20
N PHE A 80 -10.40 11.36 16.63
CA PHE A 80 -10.19 12.52 15.77
C PHE A 80 -9.21 12.21 14.63
N ILE A 81 -8.12 11.49 14.91
CA ILE A 81 -7.17 11.05 13.88
C ILE A 81 -7.83 10.09 12.89
N TYR A 82 -8.62 9.12 13.35
CA TYR A 82 -9.33 8.20 12.48
C TYR A 82 -10.32 8.92 11.56
N GLU A 83 -11.10 9.86 12.11
CA GLU A 83 -11.99 10.69 11.32
C GLU A 83 -11.22 11.49 10.27
N THR A 84 -10.12 12.13 10.69
CA THR A 84 -9.29 12.96 9.82
C THR A 84 -8.70 12.16 8.65
N ILE A 85 -8.22 10.93 8.91
CA ILE A 85 -7.76 10.01 7.85
C ILE A 85 -8.89 9.68 6.89
N ALA A 86 -10.07 9.29 7.38
CA ALA A 86 -11.20 8.93 6.54
C ALA A 86 -11.69 10.11 5.68
N GLN A 87 -11.83 11.29 6.28
CA GLN A 87 -12.26 12.52 5.60
C GLN A 87 -11.24 12.96 4.55
N SER A 88 -9.95 12.96 4.89
CA SER A 88 -8.88 13.34 3.96
C SER A 88 -8.76 12.32 2.82
N LEU A 89 -8.94 11.02 3.07
CA LEU A 89 -8.99 10.01 2.00
C LEU A 89 -10.20 10.19 1.09
N SER A 90 -11.39 10.40 1.66
CA SER A 90 -12.61 10.67 0.88
C SER A 90 -12.42 11.88 -0.05
N ALA A 91 -11.82 12.96 0.46
CA ALA A 91 -11.51 14.13 -0.35
C ALA A 91 -10.47 13.83 -1.44
N ALA A 92 -9.41 13.07 -1.12
CA ALA A 92 -8.37 12.71 -2.08
C ALA A 92 -8.91 11.83 -3.22
N LEU A 93 -9.79 10.87 -2.92
CA LEU A 93 -10.45 10.02 -3.91
C LEU A 93 -11.35 10.82 -4.87
N GLY A 94 -12.11 11.79 -4.33
CA GLY A 94 -12.98 12.66 -5.14
C GLY A 94 -12.21 13.72 -5.96
N ALA A 95 -10.99 14.08 -5.55
CA ALA A 95 -10.16 15.03 -6.27
C ALA A 95 -9.35 14.40 -7.41
N ASP A 96 -9.19 13.08 -7.43
CA ASP A 96 -8.43 12.40 -8.49
C ASP A 96 -9.21 12.38 -9.81
N GLN A 97 -8.76 13.20 -10.75
CA GLN A 97 -9.36 13.37 -12.08
C GLN A 97 -9.35 12.09 -12.92
N GLY A 98 -8.55 11.07 -12.54
CA GLY A 98 -8.45 9.81 -13.26
C GLY A 98 -9.52 8.76 -12.91
N MET A 99 -10.18 8.87 -11.76
CA MET A 99 -11.07 7.80 -11.26
C MET A 99 -12.55 8.18 -11.23
N SER A 100 -12.90 9.47 -11.17
CA SER A 100 -14.30 9.95 -11.06
C SER A 100 -15.10 9.20 -10.00
N LEU A 101 -14.50 9.01 -8.82
CA LEU A 101 -15.15 8.34 -7.69
C LEU A 101 -15.94 9.36 -6.88
N GLU A 102 -17.14 8.97 -6.50
CA GLU A 102 -17.85 9.62 -5.40
C GLU A 102 -17.46 8.90 -4.12
N ALA A 103 -17.00 9.63 -3.12
CA ALA A 103 -16.59 9.07 -1.84
C ALA A 103 -17.22 9.87 -0.70
N ARG A 104 -17.69 9.17 0.34
CA ARG A 104 -18.21 9.78 1.56
C ARG A 104 -17.82 8.98 2.80
N VAL A 105 -17.69 9.67 3.93
CA VAL A 105 -17.41 9.04 5.22
C VAL A 105 -18.71 8.67 5.93
N LEU A 106 -18.77 7.44 6.42
CA LEU A 106 -19.81 6.91 7.30
C LEU A 106 -19.22 6.58 8.67
N TYR A 107 -19.97 6.84 9.73
CA TYR A 107 -19.64 6.36 11.07
C TYR A 107 -20.43 5.07 11.34
N SER A 108 -19.76 4.03 11.82
CA SER A 108 -20.34 2.72 12.13
C SER A 108 -19.58 2.06 13.29
N GLU A 109 -20.25 1.88 14.42
CA GLU A 109 -19.67 1.17 15.57
C GLU A 109 -19.34 -0.29 15.23
N ASP A 110 -20.15 -0.92 14.37
CA ASP A 110 -19.88 -2.28 13.86
C ASP A 110 -18.54 -2.38 13.11
N ALA A 111 -18.09 -1.30 12.46
CA ALA A 111 -16.79 -1.29 11.78
C ALA A 111 -15.61 -1.30 12.78
N ALA A 112 -15.83 -0.77 13.98
CA ALA A 112 -14.86 -0.72 15.07
C ALA A 112 -14.83 -2.03 15.89
N ASP A 113 -15.89 -2.84 15.84
CA ASP A 113 -15.99 -4.10 16.57
C ASP A 113 -15.18 -5.21 15.89
N PRO A 114 -14.16 -5.79 16.55
CA PRO A 114 -13.40 -6.92 16.02
C PRO A 114 -14.25 -8.13 15.58
N ALA A 115 -15.42 -8.34 16.19
CA ALA A 115 -16.33 -9.43 15.84
C ALA A 115 -17.11 -9.17 14.54
N HIS A 116 -17.27 -7.90 14.16
CA HIS A 116 -18.03 -7.46 12.98
C HIS A 116 -17.15 -6.74 11.95
N HIS A 117 -15.85 -6.64 12.25
CA HIS A 117 -14.90 -5.96 11.39
C HIS A 117 -14.86 -6.64 10.02
N ARG A 118 -15.13 -5.86 8.98
CA ARG A 118 -15.30 -6.34 7.60
C ARG A 118 -14.01 -6.74 6.90
N ALA A 119 -12.93 -7.00 7.64
CA ALA A 119 -11.70 -7.52 7.04
C ALA A 119 -12.05 -8.74 6.19
N CYS A 120 -11.58 -8.72 4.94
CA CYS A 120 -11.74 -9.84 4.01
C CYS A 120 -13.17 -10.11 3.56
N ALA A 121 -14.09 -9.17 3.80
CA ALA A 121 -15.39 -9.14 3.15
C ALA A 121 -15.23 -8.90 1.64
N ALA A 122 -16.18 -9.41 0.86
CA ALA A 122 -16.25 -9.10 -0.56
C ALA A 122 -16.46 -7.59 -0.78
N ARG A 123 -15.94 -7.09 -1.90
CA ARG A 123 -16.10 -5.68 -2.32
C ARG A 123 -15.58 -4.67 -1.29
N HIS A 124 -14.40 -4.95 -0.74
CA HIS A 124 -13.81 -4.16 0.33
C HIS A 124 -12.31 -3.96 0.13
N VAL A 125 -11.82 -2.76 0.43
CA VAL A 125 -10.40 -2.50 0.64
C VAL A 125 -10.16 -2.26 2.11
N TYR A 126 -9.05 -2.79 2.61
CA TYR A 126 -8.64 -2.64 3.98
C TYR A 126 -7.31 -1.90 4.10
N VAL A 127 -7.25 -0.97 5.04
CA VAL A 127 -6.07 -0.13 5.29
C VAL A 127 -5.55 -0.38 6.69
N ASP A 128 -4.38 -0.99 6.80
CA ASP A 128 -3.61 -0.92 8.05
C ASP A 128 -2.90 0.44 8.09
N VAL A 129 -3.01 1.18 9.19
CA VAL A 129 -2.39 2.49 9.39
C VAL A 129 -1.54 2.52 10.66
N TRP A 130 -0.38 3.19 10.58
CA TRP A 130 0.49 3.42 11.74
C TRP A 130 1.15 4.80 11.69
N HIS A 131 1.53 5.26 12.88
CA HIS A 131 2.27 6.51 13.06
C HIS A 131 3.29 6.35 14.19
N SER A 132 4.56 6.63 13.91
CA SER A 132 5.62 6.65 14.90
C SER A 132 5.94 8.08 15.31
N ALA A 133 5.64 8.44 16.56
CA ALA A 133 5.97 9.76 17.12
C ALA A 133 7.48 9.97 17.25
N GLU A 134 8.25 8.89 17.47
CA GLU A 134 9.70 8.95 17.61
C GLU A 134 10.41 9.20 16.28
N SER A 135 10.00 8.50 15.23
CA SER A 135 10.60 8.63 13.90
C SER A 135 9.89 9.65 13.01
N LEU A 136 8.77 10.23 13.48
CA LEU A 136 7.88 11.11 12.73
C LEU A 136 7.55 10.54 11.37
N LYS A 137 7.03 9.31 11.36
CA LYS A 137 6.65 8.59 10.14
C LYS A 137 5.20 8.20 10.18
N TRP A 138 4.55 8.35 9.03
CA TRP A 138 3.30 7.69 8.72
C TRP A 138 3.57 6.51 7.82
N GLY A 139 2.74 5.48 7.96
CA GLY A 139 2.72 4.39 7.01
C GLY A 139 1.36 3.73 6.91
N TYR A 140 1.21 2.98 5.83
CA TYR A 140 0.03 2.18 5.57
C TYR A 140 0.35 0.94 4.75
N SER A 141 -0.58 -0.02 4.78
CA SER A 141 -0.69 -1.03 3.75
C SER A 141 -2.13 -1.21 3.29
N LEU A 142 -2.29 -1.53 2.01
CA LEU A 142 -3.59 -1.75 1.38
C LEU A 142 -3.78 -3.23 1.06
N TRP A 143 -4.96 -3.73 1.37
CA TRP A 143 -5.32 -5.12 1.25
C TRP A 143 -6.69 -5.28 0.59
N SER A 144 -6.82 -6.26 -0.30
CA SER A 144 -8.11 -6.66 -0.87
C SER A 144 -8.74 -7.89 -0.18
N GLY A 145 -8.05 -8.45 0.80
CA GLY A 145 -8.36 -9.74 1.42
C GLY A 145 -7.48 -10.04 2.63
N CYS A 146 -7.44 -11.32 3.02
CA CYS A 146 -6.79 -11.81 4.25
C CYS A 146 -5.46 -12.54 3.98
N GLY A 147 -5.24 -12.97 2.75
CA GLY A 147 -4.02 -13.67 2.36
C GLY A 147 -2.85 -12.70 2.30
N GLU A 148 -1.64 -13.20 2.53
CA GLU A 148 -0.42 -12.40 2.36
C GLU A 148 -0.30 -11.83 0.94
N ASP A 149 -0.82 -12.55 -0.06
CA ASP A 149 -0.87 -12.13 -1.45
C ASP A 149 -1.89 -11.03 -1.71
N ASP A 150 -2.83 -10.77 -0.79
CA ASP A 150 -3.86 -9.73 -0.95
C ASP A 150 -3.34 -8.33 -0.58
N GLN A 151 -2.12 -8.22 -0.03
CA GLN A 151 -1.47 -6.92 0.19
C GLN A 151 -0.94 -6.37 -1.13
N PHE A 152 -1.53 -5.30 -1.64
CA PHE A 152 -1.16 -4.72 -2.94
C PHE A 152 -0.45 -3.37 -2.85
N ALA A 153 -0.35 -2.79 -1.65
CA ALA A 153 0.52 -1.65 -1.40
C ALA A 153 1.04 -1.68 0.04
N TRP A 154 2.27 -1.21 0.23
CA TRP A 154 2.84 -0.90 1.53
C TRP A 154 3.76 0.30 1.36
N ARG A 155 3.65 1.30 2.25
CA ARG A 155 4.54 2.44 2.20
C ARG A 155 4.70 3.09 3.57
N GLU A 156 5.90 3.62 3.79
CA GLU A 156 6.19 4.63 4.79
C GLU A 156 6.69 5.92 4.15
N PHE A 157 6.41 7.05 4.79
CA PHE A 157 7.01 8.32 4.45
C PHE A 157 7.16 9.18 5.71
N ALA A 158 8.13 10.09 5.65
CA ALA A 158 8.33 11.06 6.71
C ALA A 158 7.11 11.98 6.82
N ALA A 159 6.63 12.18 8.04
CA ALA A 159 5.62 13.17 8.34
C ALA A 159 6.17 14.57 8.03
N THR A 160 5.36 15.40 7.38
CA THR A 160 5.73 16.77 7.05
C THR A 160 5.54 17.73 8.23
N SER A 161 4.94 17.24 9.31
CA SER A 161 4.60 17.96 10.53
C SER A 161 4.66 16.99 11.73
N PRO A 162 5.05 17.45 12.93
CA PRO A 162 4.88 16.67 14.15
C PRO A 162 3.41 16.54 14.57
N ASP A 163 2.52 17.33 13.98
CA ASP A 163 1.08 17.21 14.19
C ASP A 163 0.56 15.91 13.54
N PRO A 164 0.06 14.93 14.31
CA PRO A 164 -0.48 13.70 13.77
C PRO A 164 -1.72 13.94 12.89
N ALA A 165 -2.41 15.08 12.99
CA ALA A 165 -3.51 15.39 12.10
C ALA A 165 -3.06 15.75 10.67
N SER A 166 -1.75 15.91 10.43
CA SER A 166 -1.17 16.17 9.10
C SER A 166 -1.09 14.90 8.24
N VAL A 167 -2.26 14.31 7.95
CA VAL A 167 -2.41 13.03 7.23
C VAL A 167 -2.51 13.20 5.70
N ASP A 168 -2.51 14.42 5.19
CA ASP A 168 -2.66 14.70 3.76
C ASP A 168 -1.69 13.93 2.83
N PRO A 169 -0.38 13.83 3.15
CA PRO A 169 0.52 13.02 2.34
C PRO A 169 0.14 11.52 2.35
N LEU A 170 -0.37 11.01 3.47
CA LEU A 170 -0.83 9.63 3.63
C LEU A 170 -1.98 9.33 2.69
N THR A 171 -3.04 10.12 2.81
CA THR A 171 -4.32 9.86 2.15
C THR A 171 -4.23 10.10 0.64
N ARG A 172 -3.44 11.09 0.19
CA ARG A 172 -3.16 11.27 -1.24
C ARG A 172 -2.39 10.10 -1.83
N ASP A 173 -1.43 9.54 -1.09
CA ASP A 173 -0.66 8.40 -1.60
C ASP A 173 -1.48 7.10 -1.63
N ILE A 174 -2.35 6.89 -0.63
CA ILE A 174 -3.34 5.82 -0.63
C ILE A 174 -4.25 5.95 -1.85
N ALA A 175 -4.85 7.12 -2.07
CA ALA A 175 -5.71 7.39 -3.22
C ALA A 175 -4.99 7.11 -4.55
N ALA A 176 -3.73 7.53 -4.67
CA ALA A 176 -2.92 7.27 -5.86
C ALA A 176 -2.63 5.78 -6.09
N HIS A 177 -2.41 4.99 -5.04
CA HIS A 177 -2.28 3.53 -5.17
C HIS A 177 -3.59 2.87 -5.57
N LEU A 178 -4.72 3.30 -5.00
CA LEU A 178 -6.04 2.81 -5.39
C LEU A 178 -6.33 3.12 -6.86
N GLY A 179 -5.99 4.32 -7.33
CA GLY A 179 -6.12 4.67 -8.75
C GLY A 179 -5.27 3.81 -9.67
N ARG A 180 -4.03 3.50 -9.27
CA ARG A 180 -3.19 2.56 -10.04
C ARG A 180 -3.76 1.14 -10.03
N ALA A 181 -4.24 0.66 -8.89
CA ALA A 181 -4.87 -0.65 -8.75
C ALA A 181 -6.12 -0.77 -9.64
N LEU A 182 -6.99 0.25 -9.62
CA LEU A 182 -8.17 0.33 -10.50
C LEU A 182 -7.78 0.36 -11.98
N ALA A 183 -6.79 1.18 -12.35
CA ALA A 183 -6.35 1.30 -13.76
C ALA A 183 -5.73 0.01 -14.32
N THR A 184 -5.12 -0.80 -13.46
CA THR A 184 -4.43 -2.04 -13.86
C THR A 184 -5.23 -3.32 -13.58
N GLY A 185 -6.30 -3.23 -12.76
CA GLY A 185 -7.01 -4.38 -12.21
C GLY A 185 -6.18 -5.17 -11.19
N CYS A 186 -5.07 -4.63 -10.71
CA CYS A 186 -4.17 -5.30 -9.78
C CYS A 186 -4.47 -4.91 -8.33
N PHE A 187 -5.00 -5.86 -7.57
CA PHE A 187 -5.29 -5.71 -6.14
C PHE A 187 -4.56 -6.74 -5.29
N THR A 188 -3.47 -7.30 -5.78
CA THR A 188 -2.65 -8.29 -5.07
C THR A 188 -1.17 -7.91 -5.10
N ARG A 189 -0.35 -8.58 -4.29
CA ARG A 189 1.11 -8.42 -4.25
C ARG A 189 1.77 -8.79 -5.58
N ASN A 190 1.21 -9.80 -6.24
CA ASN A 190 1.78 -10.42 -7.43
C ASN A 190 1.04 -9.95 -8.67
N CYS A 191 1.51 -8.83 -9.20
CA CYS A 191 1.23 -8.27 -10.51
C CYS A 191 2.57 -7.92 -11.16
#